data_AF-V5X8Y1-F1
#
_entry.id   AF-V5X8Y1-F1
#
_cell.length_a   1.000
_cell.length_b   1.000
_cell.length_c   1.000
_cell.angle_alpha   90.00
_cell.angle_beta   90.00
_cell.angle_gamma   90.00
#
_symmetry.space_group_name_H-M   'P 1'
#
loop_
_entity.id
_entity.type
_entity.pdbx_description
1 polymer ?
#
loop_
_entity_poly.entity_id
_entity_poly.type
_entity_poly.pdbx_seq_one_letter_code
_entity_poly.pdbx_strand_id
1 'polypeptide(L)'
;MDWLSLSDVEARVNALESLMVEKGLAEHEAVDAVVSSFENDMGPVNGAKVVARAWTDPEYKEWLLRDATAAIADMGFTGLQTEHMVAVENTAEKHNIVVCTLCSCYPWTLLGIPPAWFKYPQYRARVVKEPRSVLAEFGVTLPDDVAIDVWDSSAEIRYLVVPQRPSGTEGLSVDELVDLISRDSMVGTALVSAGRES
;
A
#
# COMPACT_ATOMS: atom_id res chain seq x y z
N MET A 1 5.79 29.93 9.90
CA MET A 1 5.20 29.96 8.55
C MET A 1 3.84 29.29 8.70
N ASP A 2 2.86 30.09 9.08
CA ASP A 2 1.47 29.65 9.25
C ASP A 2 0.77 30.04 7.94
N TRP A 3 0.82 29.15 6.96
CA TRP A 3 0.30 29.43 5.63
C TRP A 3 -0.94 28.58 5.41
N LEU A 4 -2.09 29.23 5.59
CA LEU A 4 -3.48 28.75 5.50
C LEU A 4 -3.98 28.01 6.76
N SER A 5 -4.90 28.67 7.47
CA SER A 5 -5.73 27.99 8.47
C SER A 5 -6.58 26.90 7.79
N LEU A 6 -7.03 25.90 8.54
CA LEU A 6 -7.95 24.88 7.99
C LEU A 6 -9.21 25.52 7.38
N SER A 7 -9.73 26.58 7.99
CA SER A 7 -10.86 27.35 7.45
C SER A 7 -10.55 28.04 6.12
N ASP A 8 -9.32 28.54 5.93
CA ASP A 8 -8.93 29.14 4.64
C ASP A 8 -8.80 28.07 3.56
N VAL A 9 -8.32 26.88 3.90
CA VAL A 9 -8.26 25.74 2.97
C VAL A 9 -9.67 25.31 2.57
N GLU A 10 -10.56 25.14 3.54
CA GLU A 10 -11.96 24.77 3.31
C GLU A 10 -12.68 25.79 2.41
N ALA A 11 -12.54 27.08 2.69
CA ALA A 11 -13.15 28.14 1.87
C ALA A 11 -12.63 28.10 0.42
N ARG A 12 -11.34 27.81 0.20
CA ARG A 12 -10.75 27.70 -1.14
C ARG A 12 -11.18 26.44 -1.88
N VAL A 13 -11.34 25.31 -1.18
CA VAL A 13 -11.89 24.07 -1.76
C VAL A 13 -13.31 24.30 -2.25
N ASN A 14 -14.17 24.88 -1.40
CA ASN A 14 -15.57 25.18 -1.75
C ASN A 14 -15.67 26.14 -2.95
N ALA A 15 -14.81 27.17 -2.98
CA ALA A 15 -14.77 28.12 -4.09
C ALA A 15 -14.30 27.47 -5.41
N LEU A 16 -13.32 26.56 -5.35
CA LEU A 16 -12.84 25.84 -6.52
C LEU A 16 -13.91 24.90 -7.08
N GLU A 17 -14.56 24.11 -6.22
CA GLU A 17 -15.63 23.20 -6.63
C GLU A 17 -16.78 23.96 -7.29
N SER A 18 -17.29 25.01 -6.63
CA SER A 18 -18.37 25.86 -7.16
C SER A 18 -18.03 26.42 -8.54
N LEU A 19 -16.79 26.91 -8.73
CA LEU A 19 -16.35 27.47 -10.00
C LEU A 19 -16.24 26.41 -11.11
N MET A 20 -15.78 25.21 -10.78
CA MET A 20 -15.66 24.10 -11.73
C MET A 20 -17.04 23.61 -12.18
N VAL A 21 -18.00 23.53 -11.26
CA VAL A 21 -19.40 23.17 -11.55
C VAL A 21 -20.09 24.26 -12.37
N GLU A 22 -19.97 25.54 -11.99
CA GLU A 22 -20.55 26.67 -12.75
C GLU A 22 -20.05 26.70 -14.21
N LYS A 23 -18.79 26.33 -14.43
CA LYS A 23 -18.19 26.25 -15.77
C LYS A 23 -18.51 24.96 -16.53
N GLY A 24 -19.25 24.02 -15.94
CA GLY A 24 -19.55 22.72 -16.55
C GLY A 24 -18.32 21.82 -16.72
N LEU A 25 -17.28 22.01 -15.89
CA LEU A 25 -16.05 21.21 -15.91
C LEU A 25 -16.07 20.05 -14.90
N ALA A 26 -17.03 20.05 -13.97
CA ALA A 26 -17.25 19.02 -12.98
C ALA A 26 -18.74 18.95 -12.61
N GLU A 27 -19.14 17.83 -11.99
CA GLU A 27 -20.46 17.62 -11.40
C GLU A 27 -20.25 17.24 -9.93
N HIS A 28 -21.10 17.72 -9.02
CA HIS A 28 -20.99 17.39 -7.59
C HIS A 28 -21.08 15.87 -7.37
N GLU A 29 -21.99 15.22 -8.09
CA GLU A 29 -22.21 13.78 -8.05
C GLU A 29 -20.98 12.99 -8.50
N ALA A 30 -20.17 13.55 -9.41
CA ALA A 30 -18.93 12.92 -9.85
C ALA A 30 -17.85 13.00 -8.75
N VAL A 31 -17.78 14.10 -8.00
CA VAL A 31 -16.88 14.23 -6.84
C VAL A 31 -17.27 13.22 -5.75
N ASP A 32 -18.57 13.16 -5.42
CA ASP A 32 -19.11 12.21 -4.45
C ASP A 32 -18.83 10.75 -4.84
N ALA A 33 -18.96 10.42 -6.12
CA ALA A 33 -18.66 9.08 -6.63
C ALA A 33 -17.17 8.72 -6.44
N VAL A 34 -16.26 9.66 -6.67
CA VAL A 34 -14.81 9.44 -6.44
C VAL A 34 -14.53 9.23 -4.96
N VAL A 35 -15.10 10.05 -4.08
CA VAL A 35 -14.95 9.90 -2.62
C VAL A 35 -15.45 8.53 -2.17
N SER A 36 -16.66 8.16 -2.58
CA SER A 36 -17.28 6.87 -2.23
C SER A 36 -16.43 5.68 -2.65
N SER A 37 -15.78 5.74 -3.82
CA SER A 37 -14.92 4.64 -4.28
C SER A 37 -13.69 4.45 -3.41
N PHE A 38 -13.07 5.54 -2.95
CA PHE A 38 -11.95 5.46 -2.00
C PHE A 38 -12.37 4.99 -0.61
N GLU A 39 -13.59 5.29 -0.17
CA GLU A 39 -14.09 4.89 1.15
C GLU A 39 -14.54 3.43 1.20
N ASN A 40 -15.13 2.92 0.11
CA ASN A 40 -15.85 1.65 0.14
C ASN A 40 -15.21 0.54 -0.71
N ASP A 41 -14.58 0.88 -1.84
CA ASP A 41 -14.11 -0.12 -2.81
C ASP A 41 -12.60 -0.39 -2.71
N MET A 42 -11.84 0.64 -2.35
CA MET A 42 -10.37 0.60 -2.31
C MET A 42 -9.85 0.51 -0.88
N GLY A 43 -9.01 -0.47 -0.60
CA GLY A 43 -8.41 -0.57 0.73
C GLY A 43 -7.54 -1.81 0.93
N PRO A 44 -6.75 -1.83 2.02
CA PRO A 44 -5.73 -2.85 2.28
C PRO A 44 -6.27 -4.29 2.37
N VAL A 45 -7.57 -4.47 2.60
CA VAL A 45 -8.20 -5.80 2.57
C VAL A 45 -8.07 -6.44 1.18
N ASN A 46 -8.04 -5.67 0.10
CA ASN A 46 -7.86 -6.18 -1.26
C ASN A 46 -6.44 -6.76 -1.43
N GLY A 47 -5.40 -6.01 -1.03
CA GLY A 47 -4.03 -6.51 -0.99
C GLY A 47 -3.88 -7.73 -0.07
N ALA A 48 -4.53 -7.74 1.08
CA ALA A 48 -4.48 -8.87 2.01
C ALA A 48 -5.05 -10.15 1.38
N LYS A 49 -6.15 -10.06 0.62
CA LYS A 49 -6.70 -11.19 -0.15
C LYS A 49 -5.71 -11.70 -1.20
N VAL A 50 -5.02 -10.80 -1.90
CA VAL A 50 -3.98 -11.16 -2.89
C VAL A 50 -2.85 -11.94 -2.21
N VAL A 51 -2.33 -11.43 -1.09
CA VAL A 51 -1.24 -12.06 -0.34
C VAL A 51 -1.67 -13.40 0.27
N ALA A 52 -2.87 -13.45 0.88
CA ALA A 52 -3.40 -14.69 1.46
C ALA A 52 -3.56 -15.79 0.41
N ARG A 53 -4.05 -15.46 -0.80
CA ARG A 53 -4.10 -16.41 -1.93
C ARG A 53 -2.70 -16.88 -2.30
N ALA A 54 -1.73 -15.97 -2.43
CA ALA A 54 -0.34 -16.34 -2.73
C ALA A 54 0.30 -17.23 -1.65
N TRP A 55 -0.13 -17.15 -0.40
CA TRP A 55 0.32 -18.05 0.67
C TRP A 55 -0.27 -19.46 0.63
N THR A 56 -1.42 -19.63 -0.02
CA THR A 56 -2.16 -20.91 -0.07
C THR A 56 -2.16 -21.57 -1.45
N ASP A 57 -1.81 -20.82 -2.49
CA ASP A 57 -1.83 -21.24 -3.89
C ASP A 57 -0.45 -20.95 -4.52
N PRO A 58 0.45 -21.96 -4.59
CA PRO A 58 1.78 -21.80 -5.16
C PRO A 58 1.78 -21.39 -6.64
N GLU A 59 0.81 -21.86 -7.43
CA GLU A 59 0.71 -21.50 -8.86
C GLU A 59 0.32 -20.03 -9.01
N TYR A 60 -0.64 -19.55 -8.20
CA TYR A 60 -0.99 -18.14 -8.16
C TYR A 60 0.18 -17.28 -7.67
N LYS A 61 0.95 -17.73 -6.67
CA LYS A 61 2.15 -17.02 -6.21
C LYS A 61 3.18 -16.86 -7.32
N GLU A 62 3.49 -17.93 -8.04
CA GLU A 62 4.43 -17.86 -9.17
C GLU A 62 3.92 -16.89 -10.25
N TRP A 63 2.62 -16.91 -10.55
CA TRP A 63 2.02 -15.97 -11.49
C TRP A 63 2.10 -14.52 -10.98
N LEU A 64 1.74 -14.26 -9.72
CA LEU A 64 1.80 -12.95 -9.10
C LEU A 64 3.21 -12.34 -9.17
N LEU A 65 4.25 -13.13 -8.93
CA LEU A 65 5.64 -12.67 -8.99
C LEU A 65 6.14 -12.42 -10.43
N ARG A 66 5.55 -13.11 -11.42
CA ARG A 66 5.88 -12.96 -12.84
C ARG A 66 5.13 -11.80 -13.51
N ASP A 67 3.85 -11.65 -13.19
CA ASP A 67 2.93 -10.66 -13.78
C ASP A 67 1.84 -10.30 -12.77
N ALA A 68 2.19 -9.38 -11.86
CA ALA A 68 1.29 -9.01 -10.78
C ALA A 68 0.04 -8.30 -11.29
N THR A 69 0.13 -7.52 -12.37
CA THR A 69 -1.03 -6.85 -12.98
C THR A 69 -2.08 -7.87 -13.40
N ALA A 70 -1.69 -8.91 -14.15
CA ALA A 70 -2.64 -9.92 -14.61
C ALA A 70 -3.19 -10.76 -13.45
N ALA A 71 -2.34 -11.11 -12.47
CA ALA A 71 -2.74 -11.92 -11.32
C ALA A 71 -3.80 -11.24 -10.45
N ILE A 72 -3.64 -9.95 -10.13
CA ILE A 72 -4.64 -9.23 -9.33
C ILE A 72 -5.92 -8.91 -10.13
N ALA A 73 -5.81 -8.78 -11.46
CA ALA A 73 -6.96 -8.58 -12.33
C ALA A 73 -7.90 -9.80 -12.36
N ASP A 74 -7.36 -11.02 -12.25
CA ASP A 74 -8.14 -12.26 -12.06
C ASP A 74 -9.02 -12.22 -10.81
N MET A 75 -8.58 -11.47 -9.79
CA MET A 75 -9.33 -11.24 -8.55
C MET A 75 -10.28 -10.02 -8.64
N GLY A 76 -10.37 -9.35 -9.80
CA GLY A 76 -11.17 -8.15 -10.01
C GLY A 76 -10.51 -6.85 -9.52
N PHE A 77 -9.26 -6.89 -9.07
CA PHE A 77 -8.54 -5.71 -8.60
C PHE A 77 -7.85 -5.01 -9.76
N THR A 78 -8.59 -4.12 -10.41
CA THR A 78 -8.08 -3.25 -11.49
C THR A 78 -8.43 -1.79 -11.19
N GLY A 79 -7.71 -0.85 -11.78
CA GLY A 79 -8.08 0.56 -11.70
C GLY A 79 -6.90 1.50 -11.49
N LEU A 80 -7.25 2.70 -11.04
CA LEU A 80 -6.31 3.82 -10.90
C LEU A 80 -5.17 3.47 -9.95
N GLN A 81 -3.95 3.82 -10.35
CA GLN A 81 -2.73 3.56 -9.60
C GLN A 81 -2.51 2.06 -9.34
N THR A 82 -3.01 1.17 -10.19
CA THR A 82 -2.80 -0.29 -10.12
C THR A 82 -2.70 -0.88 -11.53
N GLU A 83 -2.51 -0.04 -12.54
CA GLU A 83 -2.42 -0.40 -13.96
C GLU A 83 -1.16 -1.21 -14.27
N HIS A 84 -0.06 -0.93 -13.56
CA HIS A 84 1.23 -1.63 -13.70
C HIS A 84 1.77 -2.02 -12.32
N MET A 85 1.60 -3.29 -11.98
CA MET A 85 1.96 -3.84 -10.68
C MET A 85 3.17 -4.76 -10.78
N VAL A 86 4.00 -4.68 -9.73
CA VAL A 86 5.07 -5.64 -9.45
C VAL A 86 4.91 -6.12 -8.01
N ALA A 87 4.87 -7.43 -7.82
CA ALA A 87 4.91 -8.03 -6.49
C ALA A 87 6.35 -8.36 -6.12
N VAL A 88 6.77 -7.99 -4.91
CA VAL A 88 8.15 -8.22 -4.42
C VAL A 88 8.09 -9.07 -3.16
N GLU A 89 8.74 -10.24 -3.21
CA GLU A 89 8.62 -11.25 -2.16
C GLU A 89 9.66 -11.07 -1.06
N ASN A 90 9.20 -11.05 0.19
CA ASN A 90 10.08 -11.21 1.36
C ASN A 90 10.44 -12.69 1.54
N THR A 91 11.72 -12.95 1.82
CA THR A 91 12.30 -14.27 2.07
C THR A 91 13.16 -14.23 3.33
N ALA A 92 13.66 -15.37 3.81
CA ALA A 92 14.50 -15.41 4.99
C ALA A 92 15.76 -14.52 4.85
N GLU A 93 16.25 -14.35 3.62
CA GLU A 93 17.46 -13.58 3.31
C GLU A 93 17.17 -12.16 2.80
N LYS A 94 15.91 -11.81 2.51
CA LYS A 94 15.53 -10.54 1.89
C LYS A 94 14.23 -9.94 2.45
N HIS A 95 14.28 -8.66 2.78
CA HIS A 95 13.13 -7.84 3.12
C HIS A 95 12.96 -6.70 2.11
N ASN A 96 11.75 -6.50 1.62
CA ASN A 96 11.43 -5.41 0.69
C ASN A 96 10.66 -4.31 1.44
N ILE A 97 10.91 -3.06 1.07
CA ILE A 97 10.17 -1.90 1.57
C ILE A 97 9.92 -0.91 0.42
N VAL A 98 8.72 -0.37 0.34
CA VAL A 98 8.28 0.49 -0.77
C VAL A 98 8.21 1.95 -0.33
N VAL A 99 8.66 2.87 -1.19
CA VAL A 99 8.55 4.32 -0.98
C VAL A 99 8.21 5.03 -2.29
N CYS A 100 7.77 6.27 -2.20
CA CYS A 100 7.83 7.22 -3.30
C CYS A 100 8.57 8.47 -2.83
N THR A 101 9.86 8.59 -3.14
CA THR A 101 10.69 9.69 -2.63
C THR A 101 10.21 11.05 -3.13
N LEU A 102 9.66 11.10 -4.35
CA LEU A 102 9.26 12.34 -5.03
C LEU A 102 7.87 12.86 -4.61
N CYS A 103 6.94 11.98 -4.25
CA CYS A 103 5.59 12.38 -3.86
C CYS A 103 4.92 11.36 -2.92
N SER A 104 4.10 10.46 -3.49
CA SER A 104 3.21 9.57 -2.75
C SER A 104 2.61 8.44 -3.60
N CYS A 105 3.28 8.03 -4.70
CA CYS A 105 2.82 6.94 -5.56
C CYS A 105 2.55 5.66 -4.74
N TYR A 106 1.38 5.05 -4.91
CA TYR A 106 0.89 3.97 -4.05
C TYR A 106 -0.20 3.14 -4.75
N PRO A 107 -0.30 1.81 -4.54
CA PRO A 107 -1.26 0.97 -5.25
C PRO A 107 -2.69 1.08 -4.70
N TRP A 108 -3.46 2.08 -5.17
CA TRP A 108 -4.74 2.45 -4.55
C TRP A 108 -5.78 1.32 -4.52
N THR A 109 -5.99 0.59 -5.62
CA THR A 109 -6.98 -0.50 -5.64
C THR A 109 -6.68 -1.57 -4.59
N LEU A 110 -5.40 -1.81 -4.27
CA LEU A 110 -4.99 -2.85 -3.32
C LEU A 110 -4.84 -2.34 -1.88
N LEU A 111 -4.38 -1.10 -1.69
CA LEU A 111 -3.96 -0.59 -0.38
C LEU A 111 -4.67 0.70 0.05
N GLY A 112 -5.54 1.25 -0.79
CA GLY A 112 -6.28 2.49 -0.56
C GLY A 112 -5.42 3.75 -0.61
N ILE A 113 -5.88 4.81 0.05
CA ILE A 113 -5.10 6.06 0.18
C ILE A 113 -3.88 5.81 1.08
N PRO A 114 -2.66 6.22 0.67
CA PRO A 114 -1.47 6.01 1.48
C PRO A 114 -1.59 6.70 2.85
N PRO A 115 -1.10 6.05 3.92
CA PRO A 115 -1.11 6.65 5.25
C PRO A 115 -0.30 7.93 5.27
N ALA A 116 -0.62 8.84 6.20
CA ALA A 116 0.00 10.17 6.24
C ALA A 116 1.53 10.09 6.34
N TRP A 117 2.07 9.19 7.16
CA TRP A 117 3.51 8.99 7.34
C TRP A 117 4.24 8.62 6.04
N PHE A 118 3.60 7.89 5.12
CA PHE A 118 4.20 7.49 3.85
C PHE A 118 4.48 8.72 2.96
N LYS A 119 3.63 9.75 3.09
CA LYS A 119 3.72 11.00 2.34
C LYS A 119 4.68 12.01 2.97
N TYR A 120 5.07 11.78 4.23
CA TYR A 120 5.88 12.71 4.99
C TYR A 120 7.36 12.68 4.58
N PRO A 121 8.06 13.83 4.60
CA PRO A 121 9.48 13.90 4.24
C PRO A 121 10.38 12.98 5.08
N GLN A 122 10.02 12.75 6.35
CA GLN A 122 10.78 11.91 7.28
C GLN A 122 10.92 10.49 6.74
N TYR A 123 9.83 9.88 6.30
CA TYR A 123 9.88 8.55 5.69
C TYR A 123 10.59 8.60 4.34
N ARG A 124 10.11 9.48 3.45
CA ARG A 124 10.54 9.57 2.04
C ARG A 124 12.02 9.85 1.87
N ALA A 125 12.62 10.69 2.71
CA ALA A 125 14.03 11.05 2.60
C ALA A 125 14.97 10.02 3.25
N ARG A 126 14.51 9.30 4.28
CA ARG A 126 15.37 8.45 5.12
C ARG A 126 15.37 7.00 4.69
N VAL A 127 14.22 6.45 4.28
CA VAL A 127 14.10 5.00 4.02
C VAL A 127 15.02 4.52 2.89
N VAL A 128 15.34 5.37 1.91
CA VAL A 128 16.29 5.07 0.83
C VAL A 128 17.76 5.12 1.24
N LYS A 129 18.08 5.64 2.42
CA LYS A 129 19.47 5.82 2.91
C LYS A 129 19.76 4.98 4.15
N GLU A 130 18.82 4.91 5.07
CA GLU A 130 18.95 4.24 6.37
C GLU A 130 17.72 3.36 6.68
N PRO A 131 17.37 2.41 5.79
CA PRO A 131 16.13 1.63 5.91
C PRO A 131 16.02 0.87 7.23
N ARG A 132 17.13 0.30 7.75
CA ARG A 132 17.14 -0.37 9.06
C ARG A 132 16.74 0.55 10.20
N SER A 133 17.24 1.80 10.21
CA SER A 133 16.89 2.76 11.25
C SER A 133 15.42 3.18 11.15
N VAL A 134 14.90 3.35 9.94
CA VAL A 134 13.48 3.67 9.73
C VAL A 134 12.60 2.51 10.17
N LEU A 135 12.95 1.27 9.83
CA LEU A 135 12.23 0.08 10.27
C LEU A 135 12.20 -0.06 11.81
N ALA A 136 13.30 0.26 12.49
CA ALA A 136 13.34 0.24 13.94
C ALA A 136 12.35 1.23 14.59
N GLU A 137 12.05 2.36 13.95
CA GLU A 137 11.01 3.30 14.40
C GLU A 137 9.59 2.74 14.25
N PHE A 138 9.37 1.79 13.33
CA PHE A 138 8.15 1.00 13.22
C PHE A 138 8.15 -0.25 14.12
N GLY A 139 9.18 -0.43 14.96
CA GLY A 139 9.32 -1.61 15.81
C GLY A 139 9.83 -2.86 15.09
N VAL A 140 10.30 -2.73 13.84
CA VAL A 140 10.86 -3.85 13.06
C VAL A 140 12.37 -3.87 13.17
N THR A 141 12.92 -4.94 13.75
CA THR A 141 14.37 -5.20 13.76
C THR A 141 14.66 -6.43 12.94
N LEU A 142 15.52 -6.29 11.92
CA LEU A 142 15.94 -7.38 11.04
C LEU A 142 17.38 -7.79 11.37
N PRO A 143 17.74 -9.09 11.31
CA PRO A 143 19.11 -9.54 11.38
C PRO A 143 20.02 -8.82 10.36
N ASP A 144 21.30 -8.67 10.70
CA ASP A 144 22.26 -7.90 9.88
C ASP A 144 22.52 -8.53 8.51
N ASP A 145 22.34 -9.84 8.38
CA ASP A 145 22.52 -10.63 7.16
C ASP A 145 21.30 -10.62 6.22
N VAL A 146 20.13 -10.14 6.68
CA VAL A 146 18.95 -9.96 5.81
C VAL A 146 19.15 -8.74 4.93
N ALA A 147 19.20 -8.92 3.61
CA ALA A 147 19.28 -7.82 2.66
C ALA A 147 17.97 -7.00 2.65
N ILE A 148 18.07 -5.68 2.50
CA ILE A 148 16.90 -4.80 2.39
C ILE A 148 16.88 -4.14 1.02
N ASP A 149 15.87 -4.48 0.22
CA ASP A 149 15.61 -3.87 -1.07
C ASP A 149 14.57 -2.76 -0.91
N VAL A 150 14.99 -1.53 -1.18
CA VAL A 150 14.11 -0.34 -1.14
C VAL A 150 13.60 -0.04 -2.54
N TRP A 151 12.29 -0.09 -2.73
CA TRP A 151 11.63 0.12 -4.01
C TRP A 151 11.08 1.53 -4.10
N ASP A 152 11.77 2.41 -4.83
CA ASP A 152 11.31 3.78 -5.07
C ASP A 152 10.38 3.84 -6.29
N SER A 153 9.12 4.18 -6.04
CA SER A 153 8.04 4.33 -7.01
C SER A 153 8.21 5.62 -7.82
N SER A 154 9.25 5.64 -8.64
CA SER A 154 9.71 6.78 -9.45
C SER A 154 9.11 6.83 -10.86
N ALA A 155 8.35 5.81 -11.24
CA ALA A 155 7.65 5.68 -12.52
C ALA A 155 6.20 5.23 -12.30
N GLU A 156 5.49 4.85 -13.36
CA GLU A 156 4.10 4.36 -13.26
C GLU A 156 3.97 2.89 -12.82
N ILE A 157 5.07 2.27 -12.38
CA ILE A 157 5.05 0.98 -11.70
C ILE A 157 4.66 1.19 -10.23
N ARG A 158 3.83 0.29 -9.70
CA ARG A 158 3.43 0.25 -8.30
C ARG A 158 3.82 -1.10 -7.71
N TYR A 159 4.22 -1.11 -6.45
CA TYR A 159 4.76 -2.29 -5.79
C TYR A 159 3.84 -2.79 -4.69
N LEU A 160 3.68 -4.11 -4.61
CA LEU A 160 3.07 -4.81 -3.48
C LEU A 160 4.14 -5.70 -2.83
N VAL A 161 4.41 -5.52 -1.54
CA VAL A 161 5.24 -6.47 -0.80
C VAL A 161 4.39 -7.71 -0.50
N VAL A 162 4.92 -8.88 -0.83
CA VAL A 162 4.38 -10.17 -0.39
C VAL A 162 5.14 -10.58 0.86
N PRO A 163 4.62 -10.33 2.07
CA PRO A 163 5.29 -10.70 3.31
C PRO A 163 5.40 -12.22 3.46
N GLN A 164 6.32 -12.67 4.31
CA GLN A 164 6.40 -14.08 4.68
C GLN A 164 5.19 -14.50 5.51
N ARG A 165 4.65 -15.69 5.24
CA ARG A 165 3.62 -16.31 6.09
C ARG A 165 4.25 -16.69 7.43
N PRO A 166 3.69 -16.25 8.57
CA PRO A 166 4.23 -16.64 9.86
C PRO A 166 3.97 -18.14 10.13
N SER A 167 4.92 -18.79 10.80
CA SER A 167 4.79 -20.17 11.28
C SER A 167 3.60 -20.33 12.22
N GLY A 168 2.99 -21.52 12.25
CA GLY A 168 1.85 -21.80 13.13
C GLY A 168 0.50 -21.36 12.56
N THR A 169 0.47 -20.96 11.29
CA THR A 169 -0.76 -20.58 10.57
C THR A 169 -1.21 -21.64 9.57
N GLU A 170 -0.57 -22.81 9.52
CA GLU A 170 -0.77 -23.84 8.49
C GLU A 170 -2.23 -24.33 8.40
N GLY A 171 -2.95 -24.32 9.52
CA GLY A 171 -4.35 -24.73 9.61
C GLY A 171 -5.38 -23.60 9.45
N LEU A 172 -4.95 -22.34 9.30
CA LEU A 172 -5.87 -21.22 9.15
C LEU A 172 -6.53 -21.21 7.77
N SER A 173 -7.81 -20.84 7.74
CA SER A 173 -8.53 -20.52 6.52
C SER A 173 -7.97 -19.27 5.83
N VAL A 174 -8.33 -19.06 4.57
CA VAL A 174 -7.92 -17.88 3.80
C VAL A 174 -8.38 -16.58 4.49
N ASP A 175 -9.61 -16.54 5.00
CA ASP A 175 -10.15 -15.35 5.70
C ASP A 175 -9.38 -15.07 7.00
N GLU A 176 -9.02 -16.11 7.77
CA GLU A 176 -8.20 -15.96 8.97
C GLU A 176 -6.76 -15.50 8.63
N LEU A 177 -6.22 -15.88 7.47
CA LEU A 177 -4.92 -15.39 7.00
C LEU A 177 -5.00 -13.91 6.57
N VAL A 178 -6.09 -13.48 5.93
CA VAL A 178 -6.34 -12.08 5.55
C VAL A 178 -6.25 -11.17 6.77
N ASP A 179 -6.83 -11.58 7.90
CA ASP A 179 -6.83 -10.80 9.15
C ASP A 179 -5.43 -10.56 9.74
N LEU A 180 -4.44 -11.39 9.38
CA LEU A 180 -3.05 -11.22 9.83
C LEU A 180 -2.28 -10.20 8.99
N ILE A 181 -2.70 -9.98 7.74
CA ILE A 181 -1.94 -9.20 6.76
C ILE A 181 -2.29 -7.72 6.91
N SER A 182 -1.42 -6.97 7.59
CA SER A 182 -1.58 -5.53 7.74
C SER A 182 -1.15 -4.77 6.49
N ARG A 183 -1.72 -3.57 6.27
CA ARG A 183 -1.24 -2.63 5.25
C ARG A 183 0.27 -2.42 5.35
N ASP A 184 0.76 -2.24 6.57
CA ASP A 184 2.17 -1.93 6.81
C ASP A 184 3.07 -3.13 6.43
N SER A 185 2.60 -4.38 6.57
CA SER A 185 3.32 -5.56 6.08
C SER A 185 3.39 -5.61 4.54
N MET A 186 2.36 -5.11 3.86
CA MET A 186 2.30 -5.02 2.39
C MET A 186 3.05 -3.81 1.81
N VAL A 187 3.44 -2.84 2.65
CA VAL A 187 4.41 -1.78 2.32
C VAL A 187 5.84 -2.19 2.69
N GLY A 188 5.98 -3.12 3.64
CA GLY A 188 7.27 -3.57 4.16
C GLY A 188 7.73 -2.83 5.41
N THR A 189 6.86 -2.11 6.12
CA THR A 189 7.15 -1.44 7.39
C THR A 189 6.72 -2.23 8.62
N ALA A 190 6.12 -3.41 8.44
CA ALA A 190 5.79 -4.35 9.52
C ALA A 190 6.10 -5.80 9.09
N LEU A 191 6.28 -6.69 10.06
CA LEU A 191 6.25 -8.13 9.84
C LEU A 191 4.85 -8.65 10.14
N VAL A 192 4.47 -9.77 9.53
CA VAL A 192 3.23 -10.47 9.92
C VAL A 192 3.53 -11.38 11.10
N SER A 193 2.73 -11.27 12.16
CA SER A 193 2.80 -12.14 13.33
C SER A 193 1.51 -12.94 13.48
N ALA A 194 1.62 -14.20 13.93
CA ALA A 194 0.47 -15.05 14.23
C ALA A 194 -0.19 -14.71 15.60
N GLY A 195 0.36 -13.75 16.34
CA GLY A 195 -0.08 -13.39 17.69
C GLY A 195 -0.86 -12.08 17.69
N ARG A 196 -2.10 -12.12 18.22
CA ARG A 196 -2.66 -10.93 18.87
C ARG A 196 -1.72 -10.57 20.00
N GLU A 197 -0.99 -9.46 19.87
CA GLU A 197 -0.30 -8.88 21.03
C GLU A 197 -1.35 -8.63 22.11
N SER A 198 -1.18 -9.32 23.24
CA SER A 198 -1.94 -9.16 24.48
C SER A 198 -1.60 -7.85 25.17
#